data_AF-A0A815SUY2-F1
#
_entry.id   AF-A0A815SUY2-F1
#
_cell.length_a   1.000
_cell.length_b   1.000
_cell.length_c   1.000
_cell.angle_alpha   90.00
_cell.angle_beta   90.00
_cell.angle_gamma   90.00
#
_symmetry.space_group_name_H-M   'P 1'
#
loop_
_entity.id
_entity.type
_entity.pdbx_description
1 polymer ?
#
loop_
_entity_poly.entity_id
_entity_poly.type
_entity_poly.pdbx_seq_one_letter_code
_entity_poly.pdbx_strand_id
1 'polypeptide(L)'
;MVQPLMASNPYSSPFILAAYGISNKFKAVDVLHRWIWKFEKSRESSVRIVAFATDCDPRYLLAMRLATSFFAKYNNYSMHDHPNALEIDLPKDWRTWFFMSTRQVFFCFQDPMHLCTKIRNRILSNTASMLIGKETVSIEVLMELVQNTSKLAHGLVKTDIDPKDRQNVSSCLKLASDDVSLALEDINNSLATRIYLFLLRCIILAYVEHNTSIVDRIYNSWLAVFICRIWQTWLLIADKKDMIGNYSEYKKDNLFITVPTHFSIELNAHTLLAICLLVRQHELPDSSLLISNYHSQSCESTFRLTRSMSGAFSSV
;
A
#
# COMPACT_ATOMS: atom_id res chain seq x y z
N MET A 1 6.30 12.23 -12.73
CA MET A 1 5.70 13.55 -12.45
C MET A 1 6.13 14.02 -11.07
N VAL A 2 5.93 15.29 -10.76
CA VAL A 2 6.15 15.87 -9.44
C VAL A 2 4.86 16.52 -8.97
N GLN A 3 4.47 16.24 -7.73
CA GLN A 3 3.35 16.86 -7.05
C GLN A 3 3.93 17.83 -6.00
N PRO A 4 3.72 19.15 -6.13
CA PRO A 4 4.16 20.09 -5.12
C PRO A 4 3.46 19.83 -3.78
N LEU A 5 4.22 19.88 -2.69
CA LEU A 5 3.71 19.75 -1.32
C LEU A 5 3.58 21.11 -0.62
N MET A 6 3.53 22.24 -1.33
CA MET A 6 3.62 23.57 -0.71
C MET A 6 2.32 24.01 -0.03
N ALA A 7 2.47 24.70 1.11
CA ALA A 7 1.37 25.18 1.95
C ALA A 7 0.57 26.35 1.33
N SER A 8 1.16 27.13 0.41
CA SER A 8 0.55 28.33 -0.16
C SER A 8 -0.57 28.05 -1.17
N ASN A 9 -0.55 26.87 -1.80
CA ASN A 9 -1.64 26.42 -2.66
C ASN A 9 -1.71 24.87 -2.65
N PRO A 10 -2.60 24.28 -1.84
CA PRO A 10 -2.78 22.82 -1.79
C PRO A 10 -3.31 22.24 -3.10
N TYR A 11 -3.70 23.09 -4.06
CA TYR A 11 -4.18 22.71 -5.40
C TYR A 11 -3.13 22.92 -6.49
N SER A 12 -1.85 23.04 -6.13
CA SER A 12 -0.78 23.14 -7.12
C SER A 12 -0.79 21.92 -8.03
N SER A 13 -1.04 22.14 -9.32
CA SER A 13 -1.19 21.05 -10.28
C SER A 13 0.12 20.25 -10.41
N PRO A 14 0.03 18.91 -10.52
CA PRO A 14 1.18 18.09 -10.84
C PRO A 14 1.72 18.44 -12.22
N PHE A 15 3.03 18.29 -12.41
CA PHE A 15 3.68 18.48 -13.71
C PHE A 15 4.70 17.38 -14.03
N ILE A 16 5.03 17.24 -15.30
CA ILE A 16 6.00 16.24 -15.78
C ILE A 16 7.41 16.82 -15.64
N LEU A 17 8.18 16.31 -14.68
CA LEU A 17 9.61 16.63 -14.57
C LEU A 17 10.47 15.87 -15.58
N ALA A 18 10.11 14.61 -15.86
CA ALA A 18 10.87 13.76 -16.77
C ALA A 18 9.97 12.67 -17.36
N ALA A 19 10.17 12.37 -18.65
CA ALA A 19 9.58 11.25 -19.36
C ALA A 19 10.67 10.58 -20.21
N TYR A 20 10.72 9.25 -20.20
CA TYR A 20 11.72 8.48 -20.93
C TYR A 20 11.17 7.08 -21.23
N GLY A 21 11.55 6.52 -22.38
CA GLY A 21 11.22 5.16 -22.74
C GLY A 21 12.02 4.17 -21.89
N ILE A 22 11.35 3.16 -21.34
CA ILE A 22 12.01 2.07 -20.60
C ILE A 22 11.61 0.71 -21.19
N SER A 23 12.57 -0.21 -21.22
CA SER A 23 12.28 -1.63 -21.45
C SER A 23 11.75 -2.25 -20.16
N ASN A 24 10.87 -3.25 -20.27
CA ASN A 24 10.36 -4.02 -19.12
C ASN A 24 11.44 -4.85 -18.38
N LYS A 25 12.70 -4.85 -18.85
CA LYS A 25 13.83 -5.61 -18.30
C LYS A 25 14.61 -4.89 -17.19
N PHE A 26 14.15 -3.74 -16.69
CA PHE A 26 14.85 -3.02 -15.63
C PHE A 26 14.81 -3.75 -14.29
N LYS A 27 15.86 -3.54 -13.48
CA LYS A 27 16.03 -4.06 -12.12
C LYS A 27 15.75 -2.97 -11.07
N ALA A 28 15.60 -3.38 -9.81
CA ALA A 28 15.41 -2.46 -8.68
C ALA A 28 16.56 -1.44 -8.54
N VAL A 29 17.80 -1.84 -8.83
CA VAL A 29 18.96 -0.95 -8.79
C VAL A 29 18.87 0.17 -9.85
N ASP A 30 18.35 -0.13 -11.04
CA ASP A 30 18.15 0.88 -12.08
C ASP A 30 17.10 1.92 -11.66
N VAL A 31 16.08 1.50 -10.91
CA VAL A 31 15.10 2.40 -10.30
C VAL A 31 15.80 3.31 -9.28
N LEU A 32 16.57 2.73 -8.37
CA LEU A 32 17.26 3.46 -7.31
C LEU A 32 18.21 4.52 -7.87
N HIS A 33 19.03 4.17 -8.86
CA HIS A 33 19.92 5.13 -9.53
C HIS A 33 19.15 6.29 -10.15
N ARG A 34 17.98 6.03 -10.77
CA ARG A 34 17.13 7.09 -11.32
C ARG A 34 16.55 8.00 -10.24
N TRP A 35 16.15 7.46 -9.09
CA TRP A 35 15.63 8.27 -7.98
C TRP A 35 16.71 9.15 -7.36
N ILE A 36 17.90 8.60 -7.12
CA ILE A 36 19.05 9.36 -6.62
C ILE A 36 19.40 10.48 -7.61
N TRP A 37 19.50 10.17 -8.90
CA TRP A 37 19.78 11.19 -9.92
C TRP A 37 18.72 12.30 -9.94
N LYS A 38 17.42 11.95 -9.86
CA LYS A 38 16.33 12.93 -9.80
C LYS A 38 16.40 13.79 -8.54
N PHE A 39 16.72 13.19 -7.40
CA PHE A 39 16.90 13.90 -6.14
C PHE A 39 18.04 14.92 -6.24
N GLU A 40 19.22 14.50 -6.68
CA GLU A 40 20.39 15.38 -6.84
C GLU A 40 20.14 16.52 -7.82
N LYS A 41 19.55 16.23 -8.98
CA LYS A 41 19.22 17.26 -9.99
C LYS A 41 18.14 18.23 -9.56
N SER A 42 17.14 17.77 -8.81
CA SER A 42 16.13 18.67 -8.26
C SER A 42 16.75 19.61 -7.21
N ARG A 43 17.69 19.10 -6.40
CA ARG A 43 18.40 19.90 -5.41
C ARG A 43 19.25 21.00 -6.05
N GLU A 44 19.92 20.74 -7.16
CA GLU A 44 20.63 21.78 -7.93
C GLU A 44 19.71 22.96 -8.31
N SER A 45 18.40 22.72 -8.42
CA SER A 45 17.36 23.72 -8.70
C SER A 45 16.61 24.20 -7.44
N SER A 46 17.17 23.99 -6.24
CA SER A 46 16.55 24.32 -4.94
C SER A 46 15.19 23.64 -4.68
N VAL A 47 14.94 22.50 -5.32
CA VAL A 47 13.73 21.68 -5.09
C VAL A 47 14.12 20.45 -4.30
N ARG A 48 13.54 20.29 -3.10
CA ARG A 48 13.69 19.08 -2.29
C ARG A 48 12.62 18.05 -2.66
N ILE A 49 13.04 16.87 -3.11
CA ILE A 49 12.13 15.73 -3.22
C ILE A 49 11.96 15.12 -1.83
N VAL A 50 10.75 15.16 -1.29
CA VAL A 50 10.42 14.56 0.01
C VAL A 50 10.19 13.05 -0.11
N ALA A 51 9.47 12.60 -1.14
CA ALA A 51 9.14 11.19 -1.30
C ALA A 51 9.01 10.77 -2.77
N PHE A 52 9.21 9.49 -3.02
CA PHE A 52 8.81 8.81 -4.25
C PHE A 52 7.61 7.89 -3.98
N ALA A 53 6.52 8.12 -4.70
CA ALA A 53 5.36 7.23 -4.72
C ALA A 53 5.37 6.39 -6.01
N THR A 54 5.18 5.07 -5.89
CA THR A 54 5.07 4.19 -7.07
C THR A 54 4.03 3.11 -6.90
N ASP A 55 3.63 2.53 -8.02
CA ASP A 55 2.78 1.34 -8.05
C ASP A 55 3.41 0.17 -7.28
N CYS A 56 2.56 -0.80 -6.96
CA CYS A 56 2.94 -1.95 -6.16
C CYS A 56 3.78 -3.02 -6.91
N ASP A 57 4.63 -2.67 -7.89
CA ASP A 57 5.51 -3.65 -8.54
C ASP A 57 6.63 -4.11 -7.58
N PRO A 58 6.92 -5.42 -7.48
CA PRO A 58 7.98 -5.93 -6.60
C PRO A 58 9.36 -5.30 -6.82
N ARG A 59 9.69 -4.88 -8.05
CA ARG A 59 10.97 -4.21 -8.36
C ARG A 59 11.05 -2.83 -7.76
N TYR A 60 9.96 -2.07 -7.79
CA TYR A 60 9.89 -0.76 -7.12
C TYR A 60 9.94 -0.95 -5.60
N LEU A 61 9.19 -1.91 -5.06
CA LEU A 61 9.23 -2.21 -3.63
C LEU A 61 10.64 -2.59 -3.16
N LEU A 62 11.36 -3.42 -3.91
CA LEU A 62 12.76 -3.74 -3.59
C LEU A 62 13.65 -2.50 -3.63
N ALA A 63 13.47 -1.61 -4.63
CA ALA A 63 14.22 -0.35 -4.70
C ALA A 63 13.92 0.55 -3.50
N MET A 64 12.66 0.65 -3.06
CA MET A 64 12.27 1.41 -1.87
C MET A 64 12.90 0.85 -0.60
N ARG A 65 12.89 -0.48 -0.44
CA ARG A 65 13.52 -1.15 0.69
C ARG A 65 15.03 -0.92 0.74
N LEU A 66 15.69 -0.96 -0.41
CA LEU A 66 17.11 -0.62 -0.52
C LEU A 66 17.37 0.86 -0.19
N ALA A 67 16.52 1.78 -0.68
CA ALA A 67 16.66 3.21 -0.43
C ALA A 67 16.50 3.58 1.05
N THR A 68 15.57 2.92 1.74
CA THR A 68 15.18 3.24 3.12
C THR A 68 15.85 2.36 4.18
N SER A 69 16.68 1.40 3.74
CA SER A 69 17.19 0.27 4.53
C SER A 69 16.11 -0.54 5.26
N PHE A 70 14.91 -0.61 4.68
CA PHE A 70 13.78 -1.35 5.23
C PHE A 70 13.91 -2.85 4.93
N PHE A 71 14.43 -3.61 5.90
CA PHE A 71 14.74 -5.04 5.79
C PHE A 71 15.60 -5.40 4.58
N ALA A 72 16.39 -4.47 4.06
CA ALA A 72 17.29 -4.66 2.93
C ALA A 72 18.47 -3.71 3.07
N LYS A 73 19.63 -4.07 2.51
CA LYS A 73 20.82 -3.22 2.51
C LYS A 73 21.41 -3.14 1.11
N TYR A 74 21.87 -1.96 0.75
CA TYR A 74 22.56 -1.71 -0.52
C TYR A 74 24.04 -1.44 -0.23
N ASN A 75 24.89 -2.43 -0.51
CA ASN A 75 26.28 -2.44 -0.03
C ASN A 75 27.17 -1.32 -0.58
N ASN A 76 26.81 -0.74 -1.74
CA ASN A 76 27.71 0.16 -2.48
C ASN A 76 27.28 1.64 -2.43
N TYR A 77 26.16 1.97 -1.76
CA TYR A 77 25.72 3.35 -1.59
C TYR A 77 24.93 3.48 -0.30
N SER A 78 25.51 4.21 0.67
CA SER A 78 24.85 4.49 1.94
C SER A 78 24.01 5.75 1.80
N MET A 79 22.70 5.58 1.61
CA MET A 79 21.74 6.69 1.59
C MET A 79 21.76 7.47 2.91
N HIS A 80 22.09 6.82 4.03
CA HIS A 80 22.02 7.40 5.38
C HIS A 80 23.13 8.41 5.67
N ASP A 81 24.27 8.27 4.99
CA ASP A 81 25.44 9.13 5.15
C ASP A 81 25.36 10.38 4.25
N HIS A 82 24.29 10.49 3.44
CA HIS A 82 24.11 11.63 2.57
C HIS A 82 23.95 12.93 3.39
N PRO A 83 24.66 14.03 3.05
CA PRO A 83 24.66 15.25 3.86
C PRO A 83 23.31 15.95 3.96
N ASN A 84 22.39 15.67 3.03
CA ASN A 84 21.03 16.23 3.03
C ASN A 84 19.96 15.26 3.58
N ALA A 85 20.38 14.16 4.20
CA ALA A 85 19.46 13.24 4.86
C ALA A 85 18.76 13.93 6.03
N LEU A 86 17.45 13.74 6.11
CA LEU A 86 16.63 14.10 7.27
C LEU A 86 16.85 13.11 8.39
N GLU A 87 16.94 13.59 9.62
CA GLU A 87 17.07 12.77 10.81
C GLU A 87 15.74 12.74 11.57
N ILE A 88 15.22 11.53 11.76
CA ILE A 88 13.99 11.28 12.49
C ILE A 88 14.37 11.09 13.96
N ASP A 89 14.00 12.05 14.81
CA ASP A 89 14.06 11.87 16.26
C ASP A 89 13.05 10.79 16.70
N LEU A 90 13.57 9.59 16.93
CA LEU A 90 12.81 8.39 17.27
C LEU A 90 13.02 8.03 18.74
N PRO A 91 11.95 7.87 19.54
CA PRO A 91 12.06 7.37 20.91
C PRO A 91 12.82 6.05 20.96
N LYS A 92 13.72 5.89 21.95
CA LYS A 92 14.60 4.72 22.06
C LYS A 92 13.82 3.40 22.08
N ASP A 93 12.67 3.37 22.75
CA ASP A 93 11.84 2.18 22.90
C ASP A 93 11.18 1.75 21.58
N TRP A 94 11.05 2.67 20.63
CA TRP A 94 10.43 2.40 19.32
C TRP A 94 11.35 1.63 18.37
N ARG A 95 12.66 1.60 18.66
CA ARG A 95 13.67 0.89 17.84
C ARG A 95 13.43 -0.61 17.73
N THR A 96 12.60 -1.19 18.60
CA THR A 96 12.26 -2.61 18.61
C THR A 96 11.23 -2.98 17.55
N TRP A 97 10.42 -2.03 17.09
CA TRP A 97 9.32 -2.28 16.15
C TRP A 97 9.30 -1.36 14.94
N PHE A 98 10.06 -0.26 14.97
CA PHE A 98 10.27 0.66 13.86
C PHE A 98 11.55 0.27 13.10
N PHE A 99 11.38 -0.29 11.90
CA PHE A 99 12.47 -0.94 11.14
C PHE A 99 13.04 -0.10 9.99
N MET A 100 12.50 1.09 9.75
CA MET A 100 13.09 2.04 8.81
C MET A 100 14.28 2.75 9.47
N SER A 101 15.34 3.02 8.70
CA SER A 101 16.47 3.80 9.22
C SER A 101 16.04 5.21 9.62
N THR A 102 16.61 5.74 10.69
CA THR A 102 16.27 7.08 11.22
C THR A 102 16.82 8.22 10.36
N ARG A 103 17.77 7.96 9.46
CA ARG A 103 18.29 8.97 8.53
C ARG A 103 17.84 8.68 7.11
N GLN A 104 17.16 9.60 6.43
CA GLN A 104 16.58 9.36 5.10
C GLN A 104 16.79 10.54 4.15
N VAL A 105 17.26 10.27 2.94
CA VAL A 105 17.39 11.30 1.88
C VAL A 105 16.02 11.71 1.35
N PHE A 106 15.18 10.70 1.14
CA PHE A 106 13.81 10.82 0.71
C PHE A 106 13.03 9.61 1.24
N PHE A 107 11.72 9.73 1.25
CA PHE A 107 10.80 8.70 1.67
C PHE A 107 10.23 7.92 0.49
N CYS A 108 9.56 6.80 0.78
CA CYS A 108 8.98 5.94 -0.23
C CYS A 108 7.56 5.53 0.16
N PHE A 109 6.62 5.65 -0.77
CA PHE A 109 5.25 5.17 -0.63
C PHE A 109 4.89 4.23 -1.77
N GLN A 110 4.28 3.11 -1.42
CA GLN A 110 3.57 2.27 -2.37
C GLN A 110 2.17 2.85 -2.57
N ASP A 111 1.74 2.99 -3.83
CA ASP A 111 0.44 3.54 -4.16
C ASP A 111 -0.68 2.76 -3.45
N PRO A 112 -1.48 3.42 -2.61
CA PRO A 112 -2.46 2.74 -1.77
C PRO A 112 -3.66 2.23 -2.57
N MET A 113 -4.00 2.81 -3.72
CA MET A 113 -5.07 2.30 -4.58
C MET A 113 -4.69 0.94 -5.17
N HIS A 114 -3.45 0.83 -5.64
CA HIS A 114 -2.87 -0.43 -6.10
C HIS A 114 -2.70 -1.44 -4.96
N LEU A 115 -2.36 -0.99 -3.76
CA LEU A 115 -2.29 -1.86 -2.59
C LEU A 115 -3.67 -2.44 -2.24
N CYS A 116 -4.71 -1.61 -2.22
CA CYS A 116 -6.09 -2.01 -1.97
C CYS A 116 -6.56 -3.03 -3.02
N THR A 117 -6.38 -2.74 -4.30
CA THR A 117 -6.78 -3.65 -5.39
C THR A 117 -6.02 -4.98 -5.34
N LYS A 118 -4.75 -5.01 -4.93
CA LYS A 118 -4.02 -6.27 -4.69
C LYS A 118 -4.62 -7.11 -3.58
N ILE A 119 -5.02 -6.50 -2.47
CA ILE A 119 -5.67 -7.20 -1.35
C ILE A 119 -7.03 -7.74 -1.80
N ARG A 120 -7.85 -6.93 -2.49
CA ARG A 120 -9.10 -7.41 -3.12
C ARG A 120 -8.85 -8.57 -4.07
N ASN A 121 -7.92 -8.43 -5.02
CA ASN A 121 -7.69 -9.46 -6.04
C ASN A 121 -7.19 -10.77 -5.44
N ARG A 122 -6.57 -10.74 -4.25
CA ARG A 122 -6.11 -11.94 -3.56
C ARG A 122 -7.27 -12.77 -3.00
N ILE A 123 -8.30 -12.16 -2.42
CA ILE A 123 -9.51 -12.89 -1.99
C ILE A 123 -10.30 -13.42 -3.19
N LEU A 124 -10.29 -12.71 -4.31
CA LEU A 124 -10.95 -13.15 -5.55
C LEU A 124 -10.13 -14.21 -6.34
N SER A 125 -8.98 -14.63 -5.85
CA SER A 125 -8.10 -15.55 -6.57
C SER A 125 -8.30 -16.99 -6.14
N ASN A 126 -8.58 -17.86 -7.11
CA ASN A 126 -8.68 -19.31 -6.89
C ASN A 126 -7.34 -19.99 -6.53
N THR A 127 -6.23 -19.24 -6.51
CA THR A 127 -4.89 -19.76 -6.18
C THR A 127 -4.46 -19.44 -4.75
N ALA A 128 -5.21 -18.59 -4.05
CA ALA A 128 -4.96 -18.23 -2.67
C ALA A 128 -5.80 -19.11 -1.74
N SER A 129 -5.24 -19.49 -0.60
CA SER A 129 -5.97 -20.24 0.44
C SER A 129 -5.64 -19.63 1.79
N MET A 130 -5.97 -18.34 1.92
CA MET A 130 -5.59 -17.54 3.08
C MET A 130 -6.33 -18.04 4.33
N LEU A 131 -5.60 -18.17 5.44
CA LEU A 131 -6.09 -18.76 6.68
C LEU A 131 -5.92 -17.80 7.84
N ILE A 132 -6.99 -17.44 8.54
CA ILE A 132 -6.94 -16.62 9.75
C ILE A 132 -7.56 -17.43 10.89
N GLY A 133 -6.73 -17.84 11.86
CA GLY A 133 -7.18 -18.74 12.92
C GLY A 133 -7.67 -20.06 12.35
N LYS A 134 -8.88 -20.47 12.70
CA LYS A 134 -9.46 -21.72 12.19
C LYS A 134 -10.23 -21.53 10.89
N GLU A 135 -10.37 -20.33 10.36
CA GLU A 135 -11.22 -20.08 9.19
C GLU A 135 -10.42 -19.64 7.97
N THR A 136 -10.90 -20.02 6.79
CA THR A 136 -10.33 -19.58 5.52
C THR A 136 -11.00 -18.29 5.07
N VAL A 137 -10.20 -17.34 4.56
CA VAL A 137 -10.74 -16.18 3.84
C VAL A 137 -11.33 -16.67 2.53
N SER A 138 -12.64 -16.49 2.36
CA SER A 138 -13.42 -17.18 1.33
C SER A 138 -14.27 -16.20 0.52
N ILE A 139 -14.24 -16.36 -0.80
CA ILE A 139 -15.13 -15.65 -1.73
C ILE A 139 -16.55 -16.22 -1.68
N GLU A 140 -16.70 -17.49 -1.32
CA GLU A 140 -17.99 -18.17 -1.17
C GLU A 140 -18.85 -17.48 -0.11
N VAL A 141 -18.25 -17.03 1.00
CA VAL A 141 -18.93 -16.19 2.02
C VAL A 141 -19.48 -14.89 1.41
N LEU A 142 -18.73 -14.24 0.52
CA LEU A 142 -19.19 -13.04 -0.18
C LEU A 142 -20.27 -13.35 -1.24
N MET A 143 -20.18 -14.51 -1.89
CA MET A 143 -21.22 -14.97 -2.82
C MET A 143 -22.53 -15.28 -2.10
N GLU A 144 -22.45 -15.92 -0.93
CA GLU A 144 -23.60 -16.20 -0.06
C GLU A 144 -24.28 -14.91 0.37
N LEU A 145 -23.51 -13.92 0.81
CA LEU A 145 -24.02 -12.58 1.15
C LEU A 145 -24.81 -11.98 -0.01
N VAL A 146 -24.22 -11.93 -1.21
CA VAL A 146 -24.83 -11.33 -2.40
C VAL A 146 -26.08 -12.08 -2.89
N GLN A 147 -26.17 -13.39 -2.63
CA GLN A 147 -27.29 -14.21 -3.07
C GLN A 147 -28.45 -14.22 -2.08
N ASN A 148 -28.15 -14.23 -0.78
CA ASN A 148 -29.13 -14.50 0.26
C ASN A 148 -29.51 -13.28 1.10
N THR A 149 -28.74 -12.18 1.03
CA THR A 149 -29.01 -10.95 1.76
C THR A 149 -29.48 -9.85 0.82
N SER A 150 -30.37 -8.98 1.30
CA SER A 150 -30.83 -7.83 0.52
C SER A 150 -29.69 -6.87 0.20
N LYS A 151 -29.58 -6.46 -1.07
CA LYS A 151 -28.62 -5.43 -1.51
C LYS A 151 -28.70 -4.14 -0.68
N LEU A 152 -29.88 -3.79 -0.16
CA LEU A 152 -30.04 -2.58 0.66
C LEU A 152 -29.25 -2.64 1.98
N ALA A 153 -28.91 -3.84 2.46
CA ALA A 153 -28.16 -4.03 3.69
C ALA A 153 -26.65 -3.90 3.51
N HIS A 154 -26.11 -4.23 2.32
CA HIS A 154 -24.66 -4.35 2.11
C HIS A 154 -24.13 -3.64 0.86
N GLY A 155 -24.99 -3.18 -0.06
CA GLY A 155 -24.63 -2.39 -1.24
C GLY A 155 -23.92 -3.12 -2.40
N LEU A 156 -23.42 -4.34 -2.17
CA LEU A 156 -22.71 -5.14 -3.18
C LEU A 156 -23.61 -5.66 -4.30
N VAL A 157 -23.03 -5.78 -5.50
CA VAL A 157 -23.60 -6.51 -6.64
C VAL A 157 -22.65 -7.60 -7.13
N LYS A 158 -23.14 -8.54 -7.95
CA LYS A 158 -22.33 -9.66 -8.48
C LYS A 158 -21.04 -9.21 -9.18
N THR A 159 -21.07 -8.07 -9.87
CA THR A 159 -19.87 -7.52 -10.54
C THR A 159 -18.81 -7.01 -9.55
N ASP A 160 -19.18 -6.66 -8.31
CA ASP A 160 -18.21 -6.21 -7.32
C ASP A 160 -17.28 -7.33 -6.83
N ILE A 161 -17.71 -8.59 -6.96
CA ILE A 161 -16.95 -9.80 -6.64
C ILE A 161 -16.45 -10.54 -7.89
N ASP A 162 -16.56 -9.95 -9.08
CA ASP A 162 -16.06 -10.55 -10.32
C ASP A 162 -14.53 -10.39 -10.43
N PRO A 163 -13.75 -11.48 -10.57
CA PRO A 163 -12.29 -11.43 -10.71
C PRO A 163 -11.79 -10.89 -12.05
N LYS A 164 -12.66 -10.68 -13.06
CA LYS A 164 -12.26 -10.19 -14.39
C LYS A 164 -11.72 -8.76 -14.34
N ASP A 165 -12.38 -7.89 -13.57
CA ASP A 165 -11.95 -6.50 -13.42
C ASP A 165 -11.02 -6.34 -12.21
N ARG A 166 -9.73 -6.53 -12.47
CA ARG A 166 -8.66 -6.45 -11.45
C ARG A 166 -8.32 -5.02 -11.02
N GLN A 167 -8.79 -4.01 -11.75
CA GLN A 167 -8.50 -2.59 -11.46
C GLN A 167 -9.72 -1.86 -10.87
N ASN A 168 -10.79 -2.59 -10.52
CA ASN A 168 -11.99 -2.01 -9.95
C ASN A 168 -11.78 -1.50 -8.52
N VAL A 169 -11.34 -0.25 -8.42
CA VAL A 169 -11.22 0.47 -7.15
C VAL A 169 -12.58 0.62 -6.46
N SER A 170 -13.64 0.93 -7.22
CA SER A 170 -14.97 1.17 -6.61
C SER A 170 -15.46 -0.07 -5.87
N SER A 171 -15.32 -1.25 -6.46
CA SER A 171 -15.71 -2.51 -5.81
C SER A 171 -14.84 -2.82 -4.60
N CYS A 172 -13.56 -2.44 -4.64
CA CYS A 172 -12.65 -2.55 -3.49
C CYS A 172 -13.14 -1.73 -2.29
N LEU A 173 -13.55 -0.47 -2.52
CA LEU A 173 -14.06 0.39 -1.45
C LEU A 173 -15.38 -0.14 -0.88
N LYS A 174 -16.29 -0.61 -1.74
CA LYS A 174 -17.56 -1.20 -1.29
C LYS A 174 -17.36 -2.47 -0.48
N LEU A 175 -16.45 -3.36 -0.90
CA LEU A 175 -16.18 -4.61 -0.17
C LEU A 175 -15.68 -4.37 1.25
N ALA A 176 -15.00 -3.26 1.49
CA ALA A 176 -14.47 -2.88 2.79
C ALA A 176 -15.44 -1.99 3.59
N SER A 177 -16.68 -1.80 3.15
CA SER A 177 -17.62 -0.94 3.87
C SER A 177 -18.07 -1.58 5.20
N ASP A 178 -18.46 -0.71 6.13
CA ASP A 178 -18.95 -1.14 7.44
C ASP A 178 -20.26 -1.95 7.29
N ASP A 179 -21.12 -1.57 6.34
CA ASP A 179 -22.34 -2.29 5.97
C ASP A 179 -22.08 -3.75 5.55
N VAL A 180 -21.04 -3.99 4.74
CA VAL A 180 -20.66 -5.36 4.34
C VAL A 180 -20.15 -6.14 5.57
N SER A 181 -19.33 -5.52 6.41
CA SER A 181 -18.79 -6.16 7.61
C SER A 181 -19.89 -6.58 8.59
N LEU A 182 -20.92 -5.74 8.77
CA LEU A 182 -22.09 -6.02 9.58
C LEU A 182 -22.94 -7.13 8.96
N ALA A 183 -23.24 -7.05 7.66
CA ALA A 183 -24.07 -8.06 7.00
C ALA A 183 -23.42 -9.46 6.95
N LEU A 184 -22.10 -9.53 7.06
CA LEU A 184 -21.37 -10.80 7.18
C LEU A 184 -21.49 -11.46 8.56
N GLU A 185 -21.93 -10.75 9.61
CA GLU A 185 -22.09 -11.31 10.97
C GLU A 185 -23.06 -12.48 11.01
N ASP A 186 -24.08 -12.43 10.18
CA ASP A 186 -25.14 -13.44 10.11
C ASP A 186 -24.77 -14.66 9.26
N ILE A 187 -23.58 -14.66 8.63
CA ILE A 187 -23.10 -15.74 7.78
C ILE A 187 -22.12 -16.62 8.57
N ASN A 188 -22.35 -17.93 8.55
CA ASN A 188 -21.47 -18.90 9.21
C ASN A 188 -20.07 -18.91 8.59
N ASN A 189 -19.04 -19.08 9.43
CA ASN A 189 -17.61 -19.12 9.02
C ASN A 189 -17.15 -17.87 8.24
N SER A 190 -17.71 -16.71 8.57
CA SER A 190 -17.37 -15.44 7.92
C SER A 190 -16.24 -14.67 8.62
N LEU A 191 -15.81 -15.07 9.82
CA LEU A 191 -14.93 -14.29 10.68
C LEU A 191 -13.58 -14.01 10.03
N ALA A 192 -12.96 -15.01 9.41
CA ALA A 192 -11.70 -14.79 8.68
C ALA A 192 -11.88 -13.78 7.54
N THR A 193 -12.95 -13.90 6.76
CA THR A 193 -13.27 -12.97 5.67
C THR A 193 -13.52 -11.56 6.20
N ARG A 194 -14.23 -11.41 7.32
CA ARG A 194 -14.48 -10.12 7.96
C ARG A 194 -13.19 -9.46 8.46
N ILE A 195 -12.31 -10.20 9.13
CA ILE A 195 -10.99 -9.69 9.56
C ILE A 195 -10.16 -9.25 8.35
N TYR A 196 -10.21 -10.01 7.25
CA TYR A 196 -9.50 -9.66 6.02
C TYR A 196 -10.04 -8.38 5.36
N LEU A 197 -11.36 -8.19 5.32
CA LEU A 197 -11.98 -6.95 4.83
C LEU A 197 -11.73 -5.78 5.77
N PHE A 198 -11.65 -6.04 7.08
CA PHE A 198 -11.27 -5.03 8.07
C PHE A 198 -9.83 -4.56 7.89
N LEU A 199 -8.89 -5.46 7.57
CA LEU A 199 -7.52 -5.09 7.17
C LEU A 199 -7.54 -4.16 5.95
N LEU A 200 -8.34 -4.49 4.92
CA LEU A 200 -8.51 -3.63 3.76
C LEU A 200 -9.09 -2.25 4.13
N ARG A 201 -10.09 -2.21 5.02
CA ARG A 201 -10.70 -0.98 5.53
C ARG A 201 -9.69 -0.10 6.27
N CYS A 202 -8.84 -0.68 7.10
CA CYS A 202 -7.75 0.04 7.77
C CYS A 202 -6.82 0.74 6.76
N ILE A 203 -6.45 0.06 5.68
CA ILE A 203 -5.58 0.62 4.63
C ILE A 203 -6.29 1.76 3.89
N ILE A 204 -7.58 1.60 3.58
CA ILE A 204 -8.39 2.65 2.96
C ILE A 204 -8.47 3.89 3.84
N LEU A 205 -8.79 3.72 5.14
CA LEU A 205 -8.89 4.82 6.09
C LEU A 205 -7.54 5.54 6.26
N ALA A 206 -6.44 4.79 6.32
CA ALA A 206 -5.11 5.35 6.50
C ALA A 206 -4.64 6.20 5.31
N TYR A 207 -4.88 5.74 4.08
CA TYR A 207 -4.21 6.32 2.92
C TYR A 207 -5.14 6.84 1.83
N VAL A 208 -6.31 6.25 1.64
CA VAL A 208 -7.20 6.55 0.50
C VAL A 208 -8.24 7.61 0.85
N GLU A 209 -8.91 7.45 1.98
CA GLU A 209 -10.00 8.33 2.41
C GLU A 209 -9.47 9.74 2.64
N HIS A 210 -10.14 10.78 2.11
CA HIS A 210 -9.63 12.15 2.16
C HIS A 210 -9.90 12.83 3.51
N ASN A 211 -11.00 12.46 4.16
CA ASN A 211 -11.47 13.13 5.38
C ASN A 211 -10.91 12.54 6.68
N THR A 212 -10.06 11.51 6.60
CA THR A 212 -9.45 10.91 7.80
C THR A 212 -8.40 11.84 8.42
N SER A 213 -8.53 12.07 9.73
CA SER A 213 -7.56 12.86 10.51
C SER A 213 -6.18 12.19 10.54
N ILE A 214 -5.10 12.96 10.74
CA ILE A 214 -3.76 12.39 10.75
C ILE A 214 -3.55 11.35 11.87
N VAL A 215 -4.18 11.56 13.03
CA VAL A 215 -4.12 10.63 14.16
C VAL A 215 -4.78 9.31 13.79
N ASP A 216 -5.96 9.36 13.17
CA ASP A 216 -6.67 8.16 12.72
C ASP A 216 -5.91 7.45 11.60
N ARG A 217 -5.21 8.18 10.73
CA ARG A 217 -4.36 7.56 9.69
C ARG A 217 -3.20 6.79 10.30
N ILE A 218 -2.53 7.35 11.30
CA ILE A 218 -1.47 6.66 12.04
C ILE A 218 -2.06 5.42 12.72
N TYR A 219 -3.19 5.55 13.42
CA TYR A 219 -3.84 4.43 14.10
C TYR A 219 -4.17 3.29 13.12
N ASN A 220 -4.88 3.59 12.04
CA ASN A 220 -5.30 2.59 11.05
C ASN A 220 -4.11 1.98 10.30
N SER A 221 -3.07 2.75 9.99
CA SER A 221 -1.87 2.21 9.33
C SER A 221 -1.13 1.21 10.21
N TRP A 222 -0.96 1.53 11.51
CA TRP A 222 -0.30 0.62 12.45
C TRP A 222 -1.19 -0.55 12.88
N LEU A 223 -2.50 -0.38 12.92
CA LEU A 223 -3.44 -1.48 13.13
C LEU A 223 -3.35 -2.50 11.97
N ALA A 224 -3.24 -2.04 10.73
CA ALA A 224 -3.01 -2.92 9.58
C ALA A 224 -1.68 -3.71 9.72
N VAL A 225 -0.60 -3.03 10.11
CA VAL A 225 0.69 -3.68 10.39
C VAL A 225 0.56 -4.71 11.52
N PHE A 226 -0.11 -4.35 12.61
CA PHE A 226 -0.32 -5.22 13.75
C PHE A 226 -1.07 -6.50 13.37
N ILE A 227 -2.17 -6.38 12.63
CA ILE A 227 -2.95 -7.51 12.10
C ILE A 227 -2.05 -8.41 11.27
N CYS A 228 -1.29 -7.85 10.32
CA CYS A 228 -0.38 -8.63 9.48
C CYS A 228 0.71 -9.36 10.28
N ARG A 229 1.34 -8.70 11.26
CA ARG A 229 2.39 -9.29 12.09
C ARG A 229 1.84 -10.43 12.96
N ILE A 230 0.70 -10.24 13.60
CA ILE A 230 0.06 -11.30 14.40
C ILE A 230 -0.33 -12.47 13.51
N TRP A 231 -0.98 -12.18 12.37
CA TRP A 231 -1.38 -13.22 11.43
C TRP A 231 -0.19 -14.04 10.95
N GLN A 232 0.89 -13.38 10.51
CA GLN A 232 2.10 -14.07 10.08
C GLN A 232 2.75 -14.85 11.22
N THR A 233 2.84 -14.27 12.43
CA THR A 233 3.44 -14.93 13.60
C THR A 233 2.65 -16.18 13.96
N TRP A 234 1.32 -16.08 14.00
CA TRP A 234 0.43 -17.21 14.27
C TRP A 234 0.65 -18.34 13.24
N LEU A 235 0.73 -18.04 11.94
CA LEU A 235 1.02 -19.04 10.91
C LEU A 235 2.40 -19.72 11.07
N LEU A 236 3.36 -19.08 11.76
CA LEU A 236 4.68 -19.65 12.04
C LEU A 236 4.69 -20.57 13.26
N ILE A 237 3.90 -20.25 14.29
CA ILE A 237 3.89 -20.97 15.58
C ILE A 237 2.77 -21.99 15.72
N ALA A 238 1.68 -21.83 14.97
CA ALA A 238 0.52 -22.72 15.11
C ALA A 238 0.87 -24.14 14.68
N ASP A 239 0.44 -25.10 15.50
CA ASP A 239 0.63 -26.51 15.19
C ASP A 239 -0.22 -26.92 13.98
N LYS A 240 0.28 -27.89 13.20
CA LYS A 240 -0.48 -28.43 12.05
C LYS A 240 -1.87 -28.95 12.43
N LYS A 241 -2.08 -29.31 13.70
CA LYS A 241 -3.36 -29.80 14.24
C LYS A 241 -4.37 -28.66 14.49
N ASP A 242 -3.89 -27.45 14.72
CA ASP A 242 -4.72 -26.27 14.96
C ASP A 242 -5.18 -25.60 13.66
N MET A 243 -4.57 -25.99 12.53
CA MET A 243 -4.92 -25.51 11.19
C MET A 243 -5.94 -26.48 10.54
N ILE A 244 -7.03 -25.98 9.96
CA ILE A 244 -8.09 -26.81 9.34
C ILE A 244 -7.63 -27.51 8.05
N GLY A 245 -7.70 -28.85 8.01
CA GLY A 245 -7.59 -29.65 6.78
C GLY A 245 -6.25 -30.36 6.59
N ASN A 246 -6.17 -31.27 5.62
CA ASN A 246 -4.94 -31.97 5.23
C ASN A 246 -3.95 -30.98 4.56
N TYR A 247 -3.21 -30.22 5.38
CA TYR A 247 -2.20 -29.24 4.96
C TYR A 247 -1.01 -29.79 4.18
N SER A 248 -0.95 -31.09 3.93
CA SER A 248 0.10 -31.70 3.11
C SER A 248 0.14 -31.20 1.68
N GLU A 249 -0.96 -30.60 1.16
CA GLU A 249 -1.05 -30.11 -0.22
C GLU A 249 -0.87 -28.58 -0.36
N TYR A 250 -1.05 -27.79 0.70
CA TYR A 250 -0.98 -26.32 0.60
C TYR A 250 0.44 -25.79 0.84
N LYS A 251 0.98 -25.04 -0.13
CA LYS A 251 2.22 -24.27 0.07
C LYS A 251 1.95 -23.19 1.12
N LYS A 252 2.78 -23.12 2.17
CA LYS A 252 2.69 -22.10 3.24
C LYS A 252 2.57 -20.67 2.69
N ASP A 253 3.21 -20.39 1.55
CA ASP A 253 3.17 -19.10 0.86
C ASP A 253 1.76 -18.67 0.40
N ASN A 254 0.79 -19.60 0.35
CA ASN A 254 -0.59 -19.32 -0.05
C ASN A 254 -1.53 -19.03 1.12
N LEU A 255 -1.09 -19.23 2.36
CA LEU A 255 -1.90 -19.08 3.58
C LEU A 255 -1.95 -17.64 4.08
N PHE A 256 -1.10 -16.78 3.53
CA PHE A 256 -0.99 -15.37 3.88
C PHE A 256 -1.19 -14.49 2.65
N ILE A 257 -1.31 -13.19 2.88
CA ILE A 257 -1.12 -12.20 1.80
C ILE A 257 0.29 -12.34 1.20
N THR A 258 0.45 -11.90 -0.04
CA THR A 258 1.76 -12.01 -0.70
C THR A 258 2.82 -11.19 0.06
N VAL A 259 4.06 -11.69 0.11
CA VAL A 259 5.18 -11.00 0.77
C VAL A 259 5.34 -9.54 0.28
N PRO A 260 5.23 -9.22 -1.02
CA PRO A 260 5.26 -7.83 -1.46
C PRO A 260 4.14 -6.99 -0.86
N THR A 261 2.90 -7.48 -0.83
CA THR A 261 1.77 -6.76 -0.22
C THR A 261 2.04 -6.49 1.27
N HIS A 262 2.52 -7.47 2.01
CA HIS A 262 2.85 -7.32 3.42
C HIS A 262 3.91 -6.21 3.64
N PHE A 263 5.00 -6.25 2.88
CA PHE A 263 6.04 -5.23 2.99
C PHE A 263 5.59 -3.85 2.50
N SER A 264 4.64 -3.75 1.56
CA SER A 264 4.05 -2.47 1.17
C SER A 264 3.24 -1.84 2.32
N ILE A 265 2.46 -2.65 3.07
CA ILE A 265 1.71 -2.20 4.25
C ILE A 265 2.69 -1.66 5.32
N GLU A 266 3.69 -2.46 5.64
CA GLU A 266 4.74 -2.13 6.60
C GLU A 266 5.51 -0.85 6.21
N LEU A 267 5.98 -0.77 4.96
CA LEU A 267 6.72 0.39 4.46
C LEU A 267 5.89 1.67 4.55
N ASN A 268 4.63 1.65 4.09
CA ASN A 268 3.78 2.83 4.12
C ASN A 268 3.52 3.32 5.56
N ALA A 269 3.33 2.42 6.52
CA ALA A 269 3.08 2.79 7.92
C ALA A 269 4.32 3.45 8.56
N HIS A 270 5.51 2.88 8.31
CA HIS A 270 6.76 3.47 8.77
C HIS A 270 7.01 4.84 8.14
N THR A 271 6.78 4.97 6.83
CA THR A 271 6.93 6.22 6.11
C THR A 271 5.97 7.30 6.64
N LEU A 272 4.69 6.96 6.84
CA LEU A 272 3.70 7.89 7.37
C LEU A 272 4.13 8.43 8.73
N LEU A 273 4.52 7.54 9.66
CA LEU A 273 4.97 7.93 10.98
C LEU A 273 6.23 8.81 10.91
N ALA A 274 7.20 8.45 10.07
CA ALA A 274 8.42 9.23 9.88
C ALA A 274 8.13 10.66 9.41
N ILE A 275 7.23 10.83 8.43
CA ILE A 275 6.83 12.16 7.95
C ILE A 275 6.13 12.95 9.05
N CYS A 276 5.23 12.32 9.83
CA CYS A 276 4.57 12.98 10.96
C CYS A 276 5.58 13.47 12.01
N LEU A 277 6.58 12.64 12.33
CA LEU A 277 7.65 13.01 13.25
C LEU A 277 8.47 14.19 12.72
N LEU A 278 8.82 14.18 11.44
CA LEU A 278 9.57 15.28 10.82
C LEU A 278 8.80 16.59 10.75
N VAL A 279 7.48 16.53 10.51
CA VAL A 279 6.61 17.73 10.58
C VAL A 279 6.57 18.26 12.01
N ARG A 280 6.41 17.37 13.01
CA ARG A 280 6.47 17.73 14.43
C ARG A 280 7.84 18.30 14.83
N GLN A 281 8.92 17.86 14.18
CA GLN A 281 10.28 18.36 14.37
C GLN A 281 10.55 19.67 13.59
N HIS A 282 9.58 20.17 12.83
CA HIS A 282 9.71 21.33 11.94
C HIS A 282 10.75 21.17 10.80
N GLU A 283 11.13 19.93 10.48
CA GLU A 283 12.01 19.59 9.35
C GLU A 283 11.25 19.48 8.01
N LEU A 284 9.92 19.30 8.08
CA LEU A 284 8.99 19.30 6.95
C LEU A 284 7.79 20.22 7.23
N PRO A 285 7.18 20.82 6.20
CA PRO A 285 5.99 21.65 6.37
C PRO A 285 4.74 20.81 6.65
N ASP A 286 3.74 21.38 7.32
CA ASP A 286 2.45 20.72 7.62
C ASP A 286 1.75 20.16 6.39
N SER A 287 1.93 20.81 5.23
CA SER A 287 1.39 20.37 3.94
C SER A 287 1.97 19.03 3.47
N SER A 288 3.09 18.56 4.04
CA SER A 288 3.58 17.19 3.86
C SER A 288 2.65 16.13 4.48
N LEU A 289 1.69 16.51 5.33
CA LEU A 289 0.68 15.61 5.89
C LEU A 289 -0.55 15.43 4.98
N LEU A 290 -0.59 16.07 3.80
CA LEU A 290 -1.61 15.82 2.78
C LEU A 290 -1.36 14.47 2.11
N ILE A 291 -1.81 13.39 2.76
CA ILE A 291 -1.50 12.00 2.36
C ILE A 291 -1.97 11.68 0.93
N SER A 292 -3.01 12.36 0.45
CA SER A 292 -3.48 12.25 -0.94
C SER A 292 -2.41 12.58 -2.00
N ASN A 293 -1.36 13.31 -1.64
CA ASN A 293 -0.27 13.67 -2.55
C ASN A 293 0.77 12.56 -2.75
N TYR A 294 0.71 11.48 -1.96
CA TYR A 294 1.64 10.34 -2.06
C TYR A 294 1.05 9.18 -2.89
N HIS A 295 0.14 9.48 -3.81
CA HIS A 295 -0.50 8.52 -4.72
C HIS A 295 -0.02 8.70 -6.17
N SER A 296 -0.16 7.67 -7.00
CA SER A 296 0.15 7.73 -8.43
C SER A 296 -1.04 8.18 -9.30
N GLN A 297 -2.16 8.61 -8.70
CA GLN A 297 -3.39 9.01 -9.43
C GLN A 297 -3.19 10.15 -10.42
N SER A 298 -2.31 11.11 -10.10
CA SER A 298 -1.93 12.15 -11.06
C SER A 298 -1.30 11.54 -12.32
N CYS A 299 -0.42 10.54 -12.17
CA CYS A 299 0.22 9.87 -13.31
C CYS A 299 -0.82 9.13 -14.15
N GLU A 300 -1.76 8.43 -13.52
CA GLU A 300 -2.86 7.74 -14.21
C GLU A 300 -3.79 8.70 -14.97
N SER A 301 -4.05 9.88 -14.40
CA SER A 301 -4.77 10.96 -15.09
C SER A 301 -4.05 11.39 -16.37
N THR A 302 -2.75 11.67 -16.27
CA THR A 302 -1.93 12.02 -17.43
C THR A 302 -1.90 10.91 -18.48
N PHE A 303 -1.72 9.64 -18.09
CA PHE A 303 -1.75 8.53 -19.03
C PHE A 303 -3.11 8.34 -19.71
N ARG A 304 -4.22 8.58 -19.01
CA ARG A 304 -5.56 8.59 -19.61
C ARG A 304 -5.70 9.71 -20.64
N LEU A 305 -5.22 10.92 -20.32
CA LEU A 305 -5.23 12.04 -21.25
C LEU A 305 -4.39 11.72 -22.50
N THR A 306 -3.17 11.21 -22.34
CA THR A 306 -2.33 10.81 -23.48
C THR A 306 -2.98 9.73 -24.35
N ARG A 307 -3.65 8.74 -23.74
CA ARG A 307 -4.42 7.73 -24.49
C ARG A 307 -5.65 8.30 -25.18
N SER A 308 -6.31 9.30 -24.60
CA SER A 308 -7.44 9.96 -25.25
C SER A 308 -7.03 10.81 -26.46
N MET A 309 -5.76 11.22 -26.51
CA MET A 309 -5.19 11.98 -27.62
C MET A 309 -4.79 11.11 -28.81
N SER A 310 -4.66 9.79 -28.65
CA SER A 310 -4.49 8.88 -29.79
C SER A 310 -5.87 8.56 -30.37
N GLY A 311 -6.12 9.02 -31.61
CA GLY A 311 -7.39 8.79 -32.31
C GLY A 311 -7.69 7.31 -32.58
N ALA A 312 -8.88 7.02 -33.13
CA ALA A 312 -9.42 5.68 -33.38
C ALA A 312 -8.57 4.71 -34.25
N PHE A 313 -7.38 5.12 -34.69
CA PHE A 313 -6.47 4.33 -35.53
C PHE A 313 -5.34 3.64 -34.76
N SER A 314 -5.24 3.79 -33.44
CA SER A 314 -4.23 3.11 -32.61
C SER A 314 -4.81 1.95 -31.81
N SER A 315 -5.50 1.03 -32.49
CA SER A 315 -5.73 -0.33 -32.00
C SER A 315 -4.93 -1.30 -32.86
N VAL A 316 -3.69 -1.54 -32.45
CA VAL A 316 -2.89 -2.73 -32.82
C VAL A 316 -2.56 -3.45 -31.53
#